data_AF-A0A1Y4NA75-F1
#
_entry.id   AF-A0A1Y4NA75-F1
#
_cell.length_a   1.000
_cell.length_b   1.000
_cell.length_c   1.000
_cell.angle_alpha   90.00
_cell.angle_beta   90.00
_cell.angle_gamma   90.00
#
_symmetry.space_group_name_H-M   'P 1'
#
loop_
_entity.id
_entity.type
_entity.pdbx_description
1 polymer ?
#
loop_
_entity_poly.entity_id
_entity_poly.type
_entity_poly.pdbx_seq_one_letter_code
_entity_poly.pdbx_strand_id
1 'polypeptide(L)'
;MSKLKISKATRLIAQECNTFLNTYLIEYKRRQPNTIKSYKDMFSVYFKFLKSERDKEIWKITVDDFSSENIILFMKWLNESNNNKNTTINKRLSELKTFCGYLCKNGHIDPLNYSKIQDITPMKTEKNQLKEELSIKQVHAILSQPNINKRKGRRDCCLMTILYDTGCRCDELLSLKLKDLRFNKDVCDIKILGKGRKYRATPLSKQATKILKMDRLH
;
A
#
# COMPACT_ATOMS: atom_id res chain seq x y z
N MET A 1 40.44 -11.57 13.36
CA MET A 1 39.15 -11.02 12.89
C MET A 1 39.41 -9.71 12.16
N SER A 2 39.41 -9.71 10.82
CA SER A 2 39.66 -8.50 10.03
C SER A 2 38.49 -7.52 10.20
N LYS A 3 38.80 -6.25 10.50
CA LYS A 3 37.78 -5.19 10.52
C LYS A 3 37.20 -5.07 9.11
N LEU A 4 35.89 -5.30 8.96
CA LEU A 4 35.16 -5.02 7.72
C LEU A 4 35.40 -3.56 7.30
N LYS A 5 36.20 -3.35 6.24
CA LYS A 5 36.38 -2.02 5.65
C LYS A 5 35.15 -1.72 4.77
N ILE A 6 34.15 -1.06 5.34
CA ILE A 6 32.99 -0.57 4.58
C ILE A 6 33.45 0.57 3.67
N SER A 7 33.21 0.44 2.37
CA SER A 7 33.57 1.45 1.37
C SER A 7 32.76 2.75 1.54
N LYS A 8 33.30 3.89 1.06
CA LYS A 8 32.56 5.16 1.03
C LYS A 8 31.27 5.05 0.20
N ALA A 9 31.32 4.31 -0.91
CA ALA A 9 30.17 4.07 -1.77
C ALA A 9 29.05 3.27 -1.07
N THR A 10 29.41 2.29 -0.24
CA THR A 10 28.44 1.53 0.55
C THR A 10 27.81 2.36 1.65
N ARG A 11 28.59 3.23 2.32
CA ARG A 11 28.02 4.15 3.32
C ARG A 11 27.02 5.11 2.67
N LEU A 12 27.33 5.60 1.48
CA LEU A 12 26.45 6.48 0.73
C LEU A 12 25.09 5.81 0.48
N ILE A 13 25.06 4.61 -0.10
CA ILE A 13 23.77 3.97 -0.41
C ILE A 13 22.96 3.64 0.85
N ALA A 14 23.63 3.25 1.95
CA ALA A 14 22.95 3.03 3.22
C ALA A 14 22.30 4.32 3.77
N GLN A 15 23.03 5.45 3.69
CA GLN A 15 22.51 6.78 4.05
C GLN A 15 21.33 7.20 3.17
N GLU A 16 21.42 6.98 1.86
CA GLU A 16 20.35 7.30 0.92
C GLU A 16 19.11 6.43 1.12
N CYS A 17 19.26 5.13 1.39
CA CYS A 17 18.13 4.27 1.77
C CYS A 17 17.44 4.77 3.05
N ASN A 18 18.22 5.14 4.08
CA ASN A 18 17.68 5.65 5.33
C ASN A 18 16.94 6.99 5.14
N THR A 19 17.57 7.93 4.43
CA THR A 19 17.00 9.26 4.15
C THR A 19 15.77 9.16 3.26
N PHE A 20 15.80 8.27 2.27
CA PHE A 20 14.66 8.01 1.41
C PHE A 20 13.43 7.54 2.21
N LEU A 21 13.62 6.54 3.07
CA LEU A 21 12.53 5.93 3.84
C LEU A 21 11.98 6.84 4.94
N ASN A 22 12.86 7.52 5.67
CA ASN A 22 12.50 8.26 6.90
C ASN A 22 12.27 9.76 6.68
N THR A 23 12.71 10.31 5.54
CA THR A 23 12.56 11.74 5.24
C THR A 23 11.82 11.94 3.93
N TYR A 24 12.37 11.47 2.80
CA TYR A 24 11.80 11.74 1.48
C TYR A 24 10.36 11.19 1.32
N LEU A 25 10.13 9.93 1.70
CA LEU A 25 8.80 9.33 1.57
C LEU A 25 7.76 9.98 2.49
N ILE A 26 8.16 10.44 3.68
CA ILE A 26 7.28 11.01 4.70
C ILE A 26 6.97 12.48 4.40
N GLU A 27 8.00 13.30 4.24
CA GLU A 27 7.85 14.76 4.19
C GLU A 27 7.49 15.22 2.78
N TYR A 28 8.24 14.75 1.78
CA TYR A 28 8.12 15.22 0.40
C TYR A 28 7.02 14.46 -0.37
N LYS A 29 6.92 13.14 -0.18
CA LYS A 29 5.91 12.31 -0.85
C LYS A 29 4.65 12.05 -0.02
N ARG A 30 4.63 12.43 1.27
CA ARG A 30 3.47 12.28 2.18
C ARG A 30 2.86 10.87 2.15
N ARG A 31 3.72 9.85 2.09
CA ARG A 31 3.31 8.45 2.01
C ARG A 31 2.81 7.94 3.37
N GLN A 32 1.85 7.04 3.32
CA GLN A 32 1.28 6.40 4.51
C GLN A 32 2.24 5.31 5.04
N PRO A 33 2.16 4.94 6.34
CA PRO A 33 3.04 3.93 6.95
C PRO A 33 3.08 2.60 6.19
N ASN A 34 1.93 2.12 5.71
CA ASN A 34 1.85 0.88 4.92
C ASN A 34 2.61 0.97 3.59
N THR A 35 2.64 2.16 2.98
CA THR A 35 3.45 2.39 1.79
C THR A 35 4.93 2.34 2.15
N ILE A 36 5.37 2.99 3.23
CA ILE A 36 6.78 2.98 3.67
C ILE A 36 7.24 1.55 4.00
N LYS A 37 6.39 0.76 4.68
CA LYS A 37 6.65 -0.66 4.96
C LYS A 37 6.88 -1.43 3.65
N SER A 38 6.07 -1.19 2.64
CA SER A 38 6.23 -1.80 1.32
C SER A 38 7.60 -1.49 0.67
N TYR A 39 8.09 -0.24 0.78
CA TYR A 39 9.44 0.10 0.31
C TYR A 39 10.53 -0.59 1.13
N LYS A 40 10.38 -0.74 2.45
CA LYS A 40 11.31 -1.52 3.30
C LYS A 40 11.36 -2.98 2.88
N ASP A 41 10.19 -3.57 2.62
CA ASP A 41 10.06 -4.96 2.14
C ASP A 41 10.66 -5.10 0.72
N MET A 42 10.57 -4.06 -0.11
CA MET A 42 11.25 -3.99 -1.40
C MET A 42 12.77 -4.06 -1.25
N PHE A 43 13.37 -3.17 -0.45
CA PHE A 43 14.83 -3.18 -0.24
C PHE A 43 15.32 -4.51 0.33
N SER A 44 14.61 -5.04 1.33
CA SER A 44 14.98 -6.31 1.97
C SER A 44 15.03 -7.46 0.97
N VAL A 45 14.06 -7.53 0.05
CA VAL A 45 14.01 -8.57 -0.97
C VAL A 45 15.02 -8.31 -2.09
N TYR A 46 15.24 -7.06 -2.47
CA TYR A 46 16.24 -6.70 -3.48
C TYR A 46 17.68 -7.00 -3.01
N PHE A 47 18.00 -6.73 -1.75
CA PHE A 47 19.32 -7.06 -1.19
C PHE A 47 19.53 -8.57 -1.06
N LYS A 48 18.48 -9.34 -0.76
CA LYS A 48 18.55 -10.81 -0.82
C LYS A 48 18.87 -11.31 -2.23
N PHE A 49 18.23 -10.74 -3.25
CA PHE A 49 18.55 -11.02 -4.64
C PHE A 49 20.01 -10.68 -4.98
N LEU A 50 20.50 -9.50 -4.60
CA LEU A 50 21.90 -9.13 -4.86
C LEU A 50 22.87 -10.08 -4.18
N LYS A 51 22.54 -10.57 -2.98
CA LYS A 51 23.36 -11.58 -2.31
C LYS A 51 23.31 -12.94 -3.02
N SER A 52 22.14 -13.41 -3.46
CA SER A 52 22.00 -14.73 -4.09
C SER A 52 22.54 -14.77 -5.51
N GLU A 53 22.21 -13.79 -6.34
CA GLU A 53 22.50 -13.81 -7.78
C GLU A 53 23.80 -13.07 -8.15
N ARG A 54 24.27 -12.15 -7.30
CA ARG A 54 25.47 -11.33 -7.57
C ARG A 54 26.59 -11.49 -6.54
N ASP A 55 26.42 -12.39 -5.57
CA ASP A 55 27.31 -12.58 -4.41
C ASP A 55 27.69 -11.27 -3.70
N LYS A 56 26.76 -10.31 -3.68
CA LYS A 56 26.96 -9.02 -3.02
C LYS A 56 26.43 -9.04 -1.60
N GLU A 57 27.38 -9.10 -0.67
CA GLU A 57 27.11 -8.81 0.74
C GLU A 57 26.56 -7.40 0.93
N ILE A 58 25.73 -7.22 1.96
CA ILE A 58 25.06 -5.93 2.21
C ILE A 58 26.05 -4.77 2.36
N TRP A 59 27.25 -5.02 2.91
CA TRP A 59 28.33 -4.04 3.08
C TRP A 59 29.20 -3.83 1.82
N LYS A 60 28.86 -4.48 0.69
CA LYS A 60 29.50 -4.29 -0.62
C LYS A 60 28.54 -3.69 -1.65
N ILE A 61 27.26 -3.48 -1.29
CA ILE A 61 26.28 -2.85 -2.16
C ILE A 61 26.65 -1.38 -2.37
N THR A 62 26.43 -0.90 -3.59
CA THR A 62 26.77 0.45 -4.08
C THR A 62 25.62 0.99 -4.93
N VAL A 63 25.73 2.25 -5.37
CA VAL A 63 24.73 2.86 -6.27
C VAL A 63 24.66 2.13 -7.62
N ASP A 64 25.80 1.63 -8.12
CA ASP A 64 25.89 0.92 -9.39
C ASP A 64 25.08 -0.38 -9.42
N ASP A 65 24.74 -0.91 -8.24
CA ASP A 65 23.89 -2.08 -8.13
C ASP A 65 22.44 -1.80 -8.53
N PHE A 66 22.00 -0.53 -8.48
CA PHE A 66 20.68 -0.07 -8.91
C PHE A 66 20.69 0.26 -10.42
N SER A 67 21.09 -0.72 -11.24
CA SER A 67 21.14 -0.63 -12.70
C SER A 67 19.92 -1.27 -13.36
N SER A 68 19.65 -0.91 -14.62
CA SER A 68 18.58 -1.55 -15.39
C SER A 68 18.77 -3.05 -15.52
N GLU A 69 20.02 -3.51 -15.71
CA GLU A 69 20.37 -4.94 -15.81
C GLU A 69 20.00 -5.69 -14.53
N ASN A 70 20.44 -5.21 -13.37
CA ASN A 70 20.13 -5.86 -12.09
C ASN A 70 18.64 -5.83 -11.78
N ILE A 71 17.91 -4.78 -12.16
CA ILE A 71 16.45 -4.71 -11.96
C ILE A 71 15.72 -5.71 -12.86
N ILE A 72 16.14 -5.90 -14.10
CA ILE A 72 15.56 -6.90 -15.01
C ILE A 72 15.80 -8.32 -14.46
N LEU A 73 17.02 -8.61 -14.01
CA LEU A 73 17.35 -9.90 -13.39
C LEU A 73 16.62 -10.12 -12.07
N PHE A 74 16.43 -9.07 -11.27
CA PHE A 74 15.62 -9.13 -10.08
C PHE A 74 14.17 -9.52 -10.38
N MET A 75 13.56 -8.93 -11.42
CA MET A 75 12.22 -9.30 -11.85
C MET A 75 12.13 -10.76 -12.27
N LYS A 76 13.14 -11.26 -13.01
CA LYS A 76 13.25 -12.68 -13.39
C LYS A 76 13.35 -13.58 -12.17
N TRP A 77 14.25 -13.27 -11.23
CA TRP A 77 14.44 -14.00 -9.98
C TRP A 77 13.18 -14.04 -9.10
N LEU A 78 12.41 -12.94 -9.04
CA LEU A 78 11.15 -12.91 -8.31
C LEU A 78 10.11 -13.87 -8.90
N ASN A 79 10.10 -14.02 -10.22
CA ASN A 79 9.19 -14.91 -10.94
C ASN A 79 9.62 -16.37 -10.76
N GLU A 80 10.89 -16.68 -11.00
CA GLU A 80 11.41 -18.05 -11.06
C GLU A 80 11.67 -18.65 -9.67
N SER A 81 12.35 -17.91 -8.79
CA SER A 81 12.83 -18.46 -7.51
C SER A 81 11.87 -18.23 -6.35
N ASN A 82 11.01 -17.22 -6.45
CA ASN A 82 10.05 -16.88 -5.37
C ASN A 82 8.58 -17.05 -5.77
N ASN A 83 8.30 -17.47 -7.01
CA ASN A 83 6.95 -17.67 -7.54
C ASN A 83 6.00 -16.49 -7.25
N ASN A 84 6.52 -15.26 -7.35
CA ASN A 84 5.71 -14.07 -7.09
C ASN A 84 4.76 -13.81 -8.25
N LYS A 85 3.53 -13.43 -7.92
CA LYS A 85 2.57 -12.92 -8.92
C LYS A 85 3.12 -11.67 -9.62
N ASN A 86 2.83 -11.54 -10.91
CA ASN A 86 3.24 -10.37 -11.72
C ASN A 86 2.83 -9.02 -11.11
N THR A 87 1.70 -8.97 -10.37
CA THR A 87 1.27 -7.79 -9.63
C THR A 87 2.24 -7.38 -8.51
N THR A 88 2.78 -8.36 -7.77
CA THR A 88 3.80 -8.15 -6.75
C THR A 88 5.12 -7.70 -7.37
N ILE A 89 5.52 -8.32 -8.48
CA ILE A 89 6.75 -7.96 -9.20
C ILE A 89 6.67 -6.52 -9.71
N ASN A 90 5.57 -6.15 -10.37
CA ASN A 90 5.35 -4.81 -10.90
C ASN A 90 5.28 -3.74 -9.79
N LYS A 91 4.74 -4.09 -8.62
CA LYS A 91 4.76 -3.20 -7.45
C LYS A 91 6.19 -2.90 -7.01
N ARG A 92 7.02 -3.94 -6.87
CA ARG A 92 8.44 -3.79 -6.48
C ARG A 92 9.23 -3.03 -7.56
N LEU A 93 8.95 -3.26 -8.84
CA LEU A 93 9.51 -2.47 -9.94
C LEU A 93 9.16 -0.98 -9.79
N SER A 94 7.89 -0.64 -9.53
CA SER A 94 7.46 0.75 -9.34
C SER A 94 8.16 1.42 -8.15
N GLU A 95 8.37 0.68 -7.06
CA GLU A 95 9.09 1.16 -5.88
C GLU A 95 10.58 1.38 -6.18
N LEU A 96 11.23 0.44 -6.89
CA LEU A 96 12.61 0.58 -7.35
C LEU A 96 12.78 1.78 -8.29
N LYS A 97 11.90 1.95 -9.28
CA LYS A 97 11.89 3.13 -10.17
C LYS A 97 11.78 4.43 -9.38
N THR A 98 10.94 4.46 -8.35
CA THR A 98 10.78 5.64 -7.48
C THR A 98 12.05 5.94 -6.69
N PHE A 99 12.72 4.91 -6.17
CA PHE A 99 13.99 5.08 -5.46
C PHE A 99 15.13 5.50 -6.39
N CYS A 100 15.27 4.88 -7.56
CA CYS A 100 16.28 5.26 -8.56
C CYS A 100 16.07 6.70 -9.05
N GLY A 101 14.81 7.14 -9.18
CA GLY A 101 14.50 8.54 -9.50
C GLY A 101 14.85 9.51 -8.38
N TYR A 102 14.80 9.07 -7.12
CA TYR A 102 15.31 9.84 -5.99
C TYR A 102 16.85 9.92 -6.02
N LEU A 103 17.54 8.80 -6.27
CA LEU A 103 19.01 8.79 -6.40
C LEU A 103 19.50 9.66 -7.57
N CYS A 104 18.79 9.62 -8.71
CA CYS A 104 19.10 10.46 -9.86
C CYS A 104 18.94 11.95 -9.56
N LYS A 105 17.87 12.35 -8.86
CA LYS A 105 17.67 13.73 -8.40
C LYS A 105 18.77 14.23 -7.47
N ASN A 106 19.36 13.34 -6.68
CA ASN A 106 20.45 13.66 -5.79
C ASN A 106 21.85 13.56 -6.46
N GLY A 107 21.91 13.29 -7.76
CA GLY A 107 23.15 13.21 -8.52
C GLY A 107 23.92 11.89 -8.37
N HIS A 108 23.32 10.87 -7.76
CA HIS A 108 23.98 9.57 -7.53
C HIS A 108 23.87 8.61 -8.71
N ILE A 109 22.77 8.70 -9.47
CA ILE A 109 22.57 7.93 -10.70
C ILE A 109 22.54 8.89 -11.89
N ASP A 110 23.33 8.58 -12.91
CA ASP A 110 23.33 9.31 -14.17
C ASP A 110 21.95 9.25 -14.88
N PRO A 111 21.46 10.37 -15.46
CA PRO A 111 20.17 10.42 -16.13
C PRO A 111 19.98 9.38 -17.24
N LEU A 112 21.04 8.98 -17.97
CA LEU A 112 20.95 7.94 -19.01
C LEU A 112 20.68 6.56 -18.39
N ASN A 113 21.35 6.22 -17.29
CA ASN A 113 21.05 4.99 -16.56
C ASN A 113 19.63 5.01 -15.98
N TYR A 114 19.20 6.15 -15.42
CA TYR A 114 17.83 6.30 -14.93
C TYR A 114 16.78 6.16 -16.05
N SER A 115 17.04 6.69 -17.25
CA SER A 115 16.17 6.51 -18.41
C SER A 115 15.98 5.03 -18.76
N LYS A 116 17.07 4.26 -18.83
CA LYS A 116 17.00 2.80 -19.06
C LYS A 116 16.17 2.07 -18.02
N ILE A 117 16.24 2.50 -16.76
CA ILE A 117 15.42 1.96 -15.67
C ILE A 117 13.94 2.31 -15.87
N GLN A 118 13.63 3.53 -16.34
CA GLN A 118 12.26 3.93 -16.67
C GLN A 118 11.67 3.12 -17.84
N ASP A 119 12.49 2.72 -18.80
CA ASP A 119 12.05 1.95 -19.98
C ASP A 119 11.75 0.48 -19.68
N ILE A 120 12.07 -0.02 -18.48
CA ILE A 120 11.76 -1.39 -18.08
C ILE A 120 10.24 -1.60 -18.06
N THR A 121 9.76 -2.43 -18.99
CA THR A 121 8.33 -2.73 -19.13
C THR A 121 7.84 -3.63 -17.98
N PRO A 122 6.71 -3.29 -17.32
CA PRO A 122 6.08 -4.17 -16.35
C PRO A 122 5.68 -5.53 -16.96
N MET A 123 5.71 -6.60 -16.17
CA MET A 123 5.22 -7.90 -16.60
C MET A 123 3.72 -7.84 -16.90
N LYS A 124 3.26 -8.54 -17.94
CA LYS A 124 1.84 -8.63 -18.27
C LYS A 124 1.09 -9.27 -17.10
N THR A 125 0.18 -8.52 -16.49
CA THR A 125 -0.75 -9.06 -15.50
C THR A 125 -2.02 -9.45 -16.22
N GLU A 126 -2.49 -10.68 -15.98
CA GLU A 126 -3.86 -11.04 -16.32
C GLU A 126 -4.79 -10.00 -15.66
N LYS A 127 -5.77 -9.50 -16.42
CA LYS A 127 -6.84 -8.71 -15.80
C LYS A 127 -7.49 -9.66 -14.80
N ASN A 128 -7.38 -9.34 -13.51
CA ASN A 128 -8.09 -10.09 -12.48
C ASN A 128 -9.51 -10.31 -12.99
N GLN A 129 -9.93 -11.57 -13.08
CA GLN A 129 -11.35 -11.89 -13.21
C GLN A 129 -12.08 -11.04 -12.18
N LEU A 130 -13.13 -10.34 -12.63
CA LEU A 130 -14.02 -9.58 -11.75
C LEU A 130 -14.29 -10.46 -10.54
N LYS A 131 -13.91 -9.99 -9.36
CA LYS A 131 -14.19 -10.70 -8.11
C LYS A 131 -15.68 -11.01 -8.11
N GLU A 132 -16.03 -12.26 -7.79
CA GLU A 132 -17.42 -12.68 -7.66
C GLU A 132 -18.22 -11.64 -6.87
N GLU A 133 -19.20 -11.04 -7.52
CA GLU A 133 -20.11 -10.11 -6.88
C GLU A 133 -21.07 -10.91 -5.98
N LEU A 134 -21.27 -10.44 -4.76
CA LEU A 134 -22.24 -11.07 -3.86
C LEU A 134 -23.65 -10.84 -4.42
N SER A 135 -24.41 -11.92 -4.56
CA SER A 135 -25.84 -11.81 -4.84
C SER A 135 -26.57 -11.11 -3.70
N ILE A 136 -27.72 -10.50 -4.01
CA ILE A 136 -28.59 -9.85 -3.02
C ILE A 136 -28.92 -10.79 -1.84
N LYS A 137 -29.14 -12.09 -2.12
CA LYS A 137 -29.40 -13.10 -1.09
C LYS A 137 -28.21 -13.29 -0.14
N GLN A 138 -26.99 -13.35 -0.68
CA GLN A 138 -25.77 -13.48 0.13
C GLN A 138 -25.54 -12.23 0.98
N VAL A 139 -25.75 -11.04 0.42
CA VAL A 139 -25.67 -9.78 1.17
C VAL A 139 -26.65 -9.78 2.35
N HIS A 140 -27.92 -10.14 2.11
CA HIS A 140 -28.92 -10.21 3.18
C HIS A 140 -28.54 -11.23 4.27
N ALA A 141 -28.06 -12.41 3.88
CA ALA A 141 -27.61 -13.43 4.82
C ALA A 141 -26.46 -12.93 5.71
N ILE A 142 -25.52 -12.20 5.13
CA ILE A 142 -24.38 -11.58 5.83
C ILE A 142 -24.87 -10.49 6.80
N LEU A 143 -25.69 -9.54 6.34
CA LEU A 143 -26.21 -8.44 7.17
C LEU A 143 -27.09 -8.91 8.34
N SER A 144 -27.64 -10.13 8.26
CA SER A 144 -28.51 -10.70 9.30
C SER A 144 -27.78 -11.53 10.36
N GLN A 145 -26.47 -11.80 10.19
CA GLN A 145 -25.69 -12.58 11.17
C GLN A 145 -25.53 -11.93 12.56
N PRO A 146 -25.36 -10.60 12.70
CA PRO A 146 -25.11 -10.01 14.01
C PRO A 146 -26.31 -10.08 14.96
N ASN A 147 -26.09 -10.57 16.19
CA ASN A 147 -27.13 -10.59 17.22
C ASN A 147 -27.35 -9.18 17.81
N ILE A 148 -28.38 -8.48 17.30
CA ILE A 148 -28.75 -7.10 17.68
C ILE A 148 -29.19 -6.94 19.15
N ASN A 149 -29.45 -8.04 19.87
CA ASN A 149 -29.75 -7.97 21.31
C ASN A 149 -28.47 -7.71 22.14
N LYS A 150 -27.28 -7.95 21.57
CA LYS A 150 -25.99 -7.66 22.22
C LYS A 150 -25.41 -6.36 21.67
N ARG A 151 -24.77 -5.56 22.53
CA ARG A 151 -24.07 -4.31 22.12
C ARG A 151 -23.10 -4.54 20.96
N LYS A 152 -22.29 -5.60 21.03
CA LYS A 152 -21.36 -5.97 19.96
C LYS A 152 -22.07 -6.26 18.63
N GLY A 153 -23.22 -6.96 18.66
CA GLY A 153 -23.97 -7.27 17.46
C GLY A 153 -24.65 -6.05 16.83
N ARG A 154 -25.14 -5.09 17.64
CA ARG A 154 -25.64 -3.80 17.11
C ARG A 154 -24.54 -3.02 16.40
N ARG A 155 -23.39 -2.91 17.04
CA ARG A 155 -22.21 -2.25 16.45
C ARG A 155 -21.79 -2.93 15.14
N ASP A 156 -21.66 -4.26 15.14
CA ASP A 156 -21.23 -5.01 13.96
C ASP A 156 -22.27 -4.87 12.82
N CYS A 157 -23.57 -4.91 13.12
CA CYS A 157 -24.65 -4.65 12.16
C CYS A 157 -24.57 -3.23 11.56
N CYS A 158 -24.34 -2.22 12.40
CA CYS A 158 -24.17 -0.83 11.99
C CYS A 158 -22.97 -0.68 11.04
N LEU A 159 -21.81 -1.24 11.41
CA LEU A 159 -20.59 -1.20 10.59
C LEU A 159 -20.81 -1.87 9.23
N MET A 160 -21.42 -3.06 9.20
CA MET A 160 -21.68 -3.79 7.95
C MET A 160 -22.67 -3.05 7.06
N THR A 161 -23.68 -2.41 7.64
CA THR A 161 -24.68 -1.63 6.90
C THR A 161 -24.03 -0.39 6.27
N ILE A 162 -23.20 0.35 7.01
CA ILE A 162 -22.48 1.52 6.46
C ILE A 162 -21.54 1.07 5.32
N LEU A 163 -20.84 -0.05 5.50
CA LEU A 163 -19.95 -0.60 4.48
C LEU A 163 -20.72 -0.89 3.18
N TYR A 164 -21.88 -1.55 3.30
CA TYR A 164 -22.73 -1.87 2.16
C TYR A 164 -23.32 -0.63 1.49
N ASP A 165 -23.85 0.31 2.27
CA ASP A 165 -24.56 1.49 1.78
C ASP A 165 -23.63 2.52 1.10
N THR A 166 -22.39 2.63 1.59
CA THR A 166 -21.42 3.65 1.11
C THR A 166 -20.32 3.09 0.19
N GLY A 167 -20.14 1.77 0.17
CA GLY A 167 -19.01 1.13 -0.51
C GLY A 167 -17.62 1.59 0.00
N CYS A 168 -17.53 2.13 1.22
CA CYS A 168 -16.27 2.60 1.78
C CYS A 168 -15.31 1.46 2.11
N ARG A 169 -14.00 1.75 2.15
CA ARG A 169 -13.01 0.74 2.57
C ARG A 169 -13.08 0.50 4.08
N CYS A 170 -12.71 -0.69 4.54
CA CYS A 170 -12.68 -1.01 5.97
C CYS A 170 -11.88 0.01 6.79
N ASP A 171 -10.71 0.45 6.32
CA ASP A 171 -9.91 1.47 7.02
C ASP A 171 -10.60 2.85 7.07
N GLU A 172 -11.37 3.18 6.03
CA GLU A 172 -12.17 4.42 5.97
C GLU A 172 -13.30 4.36 7.02
N LEU A 173 -13.97 3.22 7.16
CA LEU A 173 -15.01 2.96 8.15
C LEU A 173 -14.46 2.98 9.60
N LEU A 174 -13.33 2.33 9.85
CA LEU A 174 -12.72 2.27 11.18
C LEU A 174 -12.19 3.63 11.66
N SER A 175 -11.92 4.55 10.74
CA SER A 175 -11.45 5.91 11.04
C SER A 175 -12.59 6.91 11.27
N LEU A 176 -13.84 6.49 11.08
CA LEU A 176 -15.01 7.36 11.15
C LEU A 176 -15.24 7.88 12.58
N LYS A 177 -15.57 9.16 12.72
CA LYS A 177 -15.92 9.79 14.00
C LYS A 177 -17.38 10.23 14.01
N LEU A 178 -17.97 10.35 15.20
CA LEU A 178 -19.36 10.84 15.34
C LEU A 178 -19.59 12.21 14.68
N LYS A 179 -18.59 13.10 14.68
CA LYS A 179 -18.65 14.41 14.02
C LYS A 179 -18.72 14.36 12.49
N ASP A 180 -18.39 13.20 11.92
CA ASP A 180 -18.44 12.98 10.47
C ASP A 180 -19.85 12.54 10.02
N LEU A 181 -20.78 12.34 10.96
CA LEU A 181 -22.18 12.01 10.71
C LEU A 181 -23.06 13.23 10.93
N ARG A 182 -23.88 13.59 9.94
CA ARG A 182 -24.84 14.69 10.02
C ARG A 182 -26.26 14.17 9.82
N PHE A 183 -27.01 14.09 10.89
CA PHE A 183 -28.39 13.65 10.86
C PHE A 183 -29.32 14.84 10.56
N ASN A 184 -30.17 14.69 9.56
CA ASN A 184 -31.28 15.59 9.27
C ASN A 184 -32.57 14.77 9.13
N LYS A 185 -33.41 14.81 10.17
CA LYS A 185 -34.61 13.97 10.31
C LYS A 185 -34.29 12.49 10.05
N ASP A 186 -34.74 11.93 8.92
CA ASP A 186 -34.61 10.51 8.57
C ASP A 186 -33.45 10.21 7.63
N VAL A 187 -32.63 11.22 7.32
CA VAL A 187 -31.45 11.09 6.45
C VAL A 187 -30.20 11.40 7.27
N CYS A 188 -29.12 10.70 6.99
CA CYS A 188 -27.81 10.96 7.57
C CYS A 188 -26.78 11.12 6.44
N ASP A 189 -26.07 12.24 6.42
CA ASP A 189 -24.92 12.42 5.54
C ASP A 189 -23.65 11.99 6.27
N ILE A 190 -22.88 11.10 5.64
CA ILE A 190 -21.60 10.62 6.16
C ILE A 190 -20.43 11.24 5.40
N LYS A 191 -19.47 11.79 6.14
CA LYS A 191 -18.25 12.39 5.60
C LYS A 191 -17.09 11.41 5.71
N ILE A 192 -16.67 10.84 4.58
CA ILE A 192 -15.64 9.80 4.54
C ILE A 192 -14.32 10.39 4.05
N LEU A 193 -13.23 10.14 4.79
CA LEU A 193 -11.88 10.50 4.38
C LEU A 193 -11.30 9.40 3.46
N GLY A 194 -11.28 9.66 2.16
CA GLY A 194 -10.78 8.71 1.16
C GLY A 194 -9.27 8.80 0.90
N LYS A 195 -8.82 7.98 -0.06
CA LYS A 195 -7.43 7.96 -0.56
C LYS A 195 -6.95 9.36 -0.95
N GLY A 196 -5.73 9.70 -0.54
CA GLY A 196 -5.15 11.03 -0.77
C GLY A 196 -5.61 12.10 0.21
N ARG A 197 -6.25 11.71 1.32
CA ARG A 197 -6.80 12.62 2.36
C ARG A 197 -7.86 13.57 1.81
N LYS A 198 -8.64 13.13 0.81
CA LYS A 198 -9.77 13.89 0.26
C LYS A 198 -11.07 13.42 0.90
N TYR A 199 -11.89 14.35 1.35
CA TYR A 199 -13.21 14.03 1.89
C TYR A 199 -14.25 13.87 0.77
N ARG A 200 -15.16 12.92 0.94
CA ARG A 200 -16.42 12.84 0.20
C ARG A 200 -17.59 12.81 1.17
N ALA A 201 -18.70 13.43 0.80
CA ALA A 201 -19.97 13.30 1.51
C ALA A 201 -20.84 12.32 0.74
N THR A 202 -21.49 11.39 1.44
CA THR A 202 -22.40 10.43 0.85
C THR A 202 -23.66 10.38 1.71
N PRO A 203 -24.86 10.53 1.14
CA PRO A 203 -26.09 10.35 1.89
C PRO A 203 -26.28 8.87 2.19
N LEU A 204 -26.69 8.54 3.41
CA LEU A 204 -27.06 7.19 3.80
C LEU A 204 -28.53 6.92 3.49
N SER A 205 -28.85 5.67 3.17
CA SER A 205 -30.23 5.23 3.04
C SER A 205 -31.00 5.39 4.35
N LYS A 206 -32.33 5.48 4.26
CA LYS A 206 -33.21 5.57 5.43
C LYS A 206 -33.03 4.37 6.37
N GLN A 207 -32.81 3.17 5.80
CA GLN A 207 -32.57 1.94 6.54
C GLN A 207 -31.26 2.02 7.34
N ALA A 208 -30.16 2.44 6.69
CA ALA A 208 -28.88 2.63 7.34
C ALA A 208 -28.97 3.68 8.46
N THR A 209 -29.65 4.80 8.19
CA THR A 209 -29.87 5.87 9.17
C THR A 209 -30.63 5.38 10.40
N LYS A 210 -31.64 4.51 10.22
CA LYS A 210 -32.39 3.90 11.33
C LYS A 210 -31.50 3.02 12.21
N ILE A 211 -30.68 2.17 11.61
CA ILE A 211 -29.75 1.28 12.33
C ILE A 211 -28.72 2.10 13.11
N LEU A 212 -28.15 3.14 12.49
CA LEU A 212 -27.24 4.08 13.14
C LEU A 212 -27.85 4.77 14.36
N LYS A 213 -29.11 5.20 14.27
CA LYS A 213 -29.83 5.80 15.41
C LYS A 213 -30.04 4.79 16.55
N MET A 214 -30.31 3.52 16.24
CA MET A 214 -30.48 2.47 17.26
C MET A 214 -29.18 2.19 18.03
N ASP A 215 -28.02 2.22 17.36
CA ASP A 215 -26.72 2.03 18.03
C ASP A 215 -26.35 3.23 18.90
N ARG A 216 -26.66 4.46 18.45
CA ARG A 216 -26.31 5.72 19.13
C ARG A 216 -27.03 5.95 20.47
N LEU A 217 -28.08 5.17 20.76
CA LEU A 217 -28.87 5.27 21.99
C LEU A 217 -28.27 4.48 23.18
N HIS A 218 -27.09 3.88 23.02
CA HIS A 218 -26.40 3.06 24.04
C HIS A 218 -24.88 3.27 24.04
#